data_AF-A0A8C3CGY5-F1
#
_entry.id   AF-A0A8C3CGY5-F1
#
_cell.length_a   1.000
_cell.length_b   1.000
_cell.length_c   1.000
_cell.angle_alpha   90.00
_cell.angle_beta   90.00
_cell.angle_gamma   90.00
#
_symmetry.space_group_name_H-M   'P 1'
#
loop_
_entity.id
_entity.type
_entity.pdbx_description
1 polymer ?
#
loop_
_entity_poly.entity_id
_entity_poly.type
_entity_poly.pdbx_seq_one_letter_code
_entity_poly.pdbx_strand_id
1 'polypeptide(L)'
;MRNESRLVSGCWTMERLGVGVTPLLPWVFIFFFLGGVIEKLKVDLYQARKLLRMFILNLVSLKPTGSLLGKGDSPFPSAPPRGRGISAASQHSLLPGENLIIPVMNLSAPFHLPRGPRHLQEGEQPTARPTGAENESCPVIFATEKTMAENIPAESFQDEASCSICLGFFQDPVSIHCGHNFCRACITRCWEEEEANFTCPRCKETAPERNLRPNRELAKIIEIAKRLSLQAAKGGAGGERLCEKHQEALKLFCEEDQTPICLVCRESQAHRAHPVVPIEEAAEEHKEKFQAHVQILKDRREKLLGLKMAEEGRSLNFLERVEEERQKVVAEIKELHQFVERQEQLLLGQLAKLDQEIVRRQEENIAKILEEISSVGEKIRELEEKCQQPAYELLQDSRNILSRLEKECAQKPLEASPELAETPTSLPQKNIALKEMLMKFQVSLTLDPETAHPRLVLSEDRKRVRWEDTRQPVPDNPKRFDSSRCVLGCEGFSTGRHYWEVEVGDGEAWAVGVAKESVRRKGRISVNPEVGIWAVGQCGSQYQALTSPTSPISLLAAPRVIGIYLDYEAGRVAFFDSHNQAPIFTYPPTSFAGEQILPLLCLGRGCQFTLSP
;
A
#
# COMPACT_ATOMS: atom_id res chain seq x y z
N MET A 1 -10.12 -38.00 -8.80
CA MET A 1 -10.62 -38.55 -7.52
C MET A 1 -11.35 -37.40 -6.84
N ARG A 2 -12.70 -37.43 -6.72
CA ARG A 2 -13.52 -38.19 -5.75
C ARG A 2 -13.30 -37.79 -4.28
N ASN A 3 -14.34 -37.19 -3.69
CA ASN A 3 -14.89 -37.42 -2.33
C ASN A 3 -14.00 -37.01 -1.12
N GLU A 4 -14.52 -36.64 0.06
CA GLU A 4 -15.88 -36.21 0.45
C GLU A 4 -15.89 -35.43 1.78
N SER A 5 -17.01 -34.72 1.98
CA SER A 5 -17.61 -34.23 3.24
C SER A 5 -17.25 -34.95 4.56
N ARG A 6 -17.16 -34.17 5.66
CA ARG A 6 -18.09 -34.31 6.82
C ARG A 6 -18.05 -33.13 7.81
N LEU A 7 -19.10 -33.07 8.65
CA LEU A 7 -19.50 -32.04 9.62
C LEU A 7 -19.48 -32.60 11.05
N VAL A 8 -20.05 -31.85 12.02
CA VAL A 8 -20.48 -32.28 13.39
C VAL A 8 -19.34 -32.26 14.43
N SER A 9 -19.45 -31.65 15.63
CA SER A 9 -20.50 -30.79 16.23
C SER A 9 -19.97 -30.02 17.46
N GLY A 10 -20.65 -28.94 17.86
CA GLY A 10 -20.64 -28.41 19.24
C GLY A 10 -22.04 -27.92 19.62
N CYS A 11 -22.59 -28.38 20.74
CA CYS A 11 -23.96 -28.07 21.18
C CYS A 11 -23.98 -27.81 22.70
N TRP A 12 -24.69 -26.75 23.11
CA TRP A 12 -25.01 -26.45 24.51
C TRP A 12 -26.42 -25.85 24.59
N THR A 13 -27.19 -26.25 25.60
CA THR A 13 -28.61 -25.90 25.77
C THR A 13 -28.87 -25.03 26.99
N MET A 14 -30.01 -24.33 27.00
CA MET A 14 -30.44 -23.40 28.06
C MET A 14 -30.75 -24.06 29.41
N GLU A 15 -30.68 -23.27 30.49
CA GLU A 15 -31.69 -23.02 31.55
C GLU A 15 -30.99 -22.52 32.83
N ARG A 16 -31.55 -21.70 33.73
CA ARG A 16 -32.72 -20.79 33.69
C ARG A 16 -32.62 -19.86 34.91
N LEU A 17 -32.74 -18.54 34.75
CA LEU A 17 -33.11 -17.55 35.78
C LEU A 17 -33.45 -16.23 35.04
N GLY A 18 -34.43 -15.46 35.49
CA GLY A 18 -34.83 -14.25 34.74
C GLY A 18 -35.61 -13.22 35.54
N VAL A 19 -35.50 -11.96 35.10
CA VAL A 19 -36.35 -10.81 35.47
C VAL A 19 -36.42 -9.86 34.27
N GLY A 20 -37.64 -9.44 33.88
CA GLY A 20 -37.91 -8.07 33.43
C GLY A 20 -37.88 -7.71 31.93
N VAL A 21 -38.99 -7.07 31.53
CA VAL A 21 -39.11 -6.01 30.48
C VAL A 21 -39.22 -6.45 29.01
N THR A 22 -39.93 -5.61 28.24
CA THR A 22 -40.68 -5.85 27.00
C THR A 22 -39.89 -5.71 25.67
N PRO A 23 -40.45 -6.17 24.53
CA PRO A 23 -39.67 -6.39 23.30
C PRO A 23 -39.67 -5.22 22.29
N LEU A 24 -38.51 -4.95 21.67
CA LEU A 24 -38.36 -4.12 20.47
C LEU A 24 -37.32 -4.70 19.47
N LEU A 25 -37.63 -5.84 18.87
CA LEU A 25 -36.91 -6.39 17.71
C LEU A 25 -37.93 -6.94 16.70
N PRO A 26 -38.20 -6.20 15.61
CA PRO A 26 -37.86 -6.76 14.30
C PRO A 26 -37.36 -5.70 13.27
N TRP A 27 -36.39 -4.85 13.62
CA TRP A 27 -35.80 -3.87 12.67
C TRP A 27 -34.36 -4.19 12.26
N VAL A 28 -33.54 -4.79 13.13
CA VAL A 28 -32.11 -5.05 12.86
C VAL A 28 -31.89 -6.06 11.71
N PHE A 29 -32.74 -7.08 11.59
CA PHE A 29 -32.67 -8.06 10.49
C PHE A 29 -33.05 -7.47 9.13
N ILE A 30 -33.86 -6.40 9.09
CA ILE A 30 -34.24 -5.73 7.84
C ILE A 30 -33.07 -4.91 7.28
N PHE A 31 -32.31 -4.23 8.15
CA PHE A 31 -31.15 -3.44 7.72
C PHE A 31 -30.03 -4.29 7.13
N PHE A 32 -29.70 -5.44 7.72
CA PHE A 32 -28.65 -6.32 7.17
C PHE A 32 -29.04 -6.96 5.83
N PHE A 33 -30.32 -7.27 5.60
CA PHE A 33 -30.76 -7.78 4.30
C PHE A 33 -30.86 -6.69 3.22
N LEU A 34 -31.20 -5.44 3.56
CA LEU A 34 -31.19 -4.34 2.60
C LEU A 34 -29.77 -3.87 2.23
N GLY A 35 -28.86 -3.79 3.21
CA GLY A 35 -27.47 -3.39 2.96
C GLY A 35 -26.77 -4.26 1.91
N GLY A 36 -26.83 -5.59 2.06
CA GLY A 36 -26.21 -6.53 1.11
C GLY A 36 -26.90 -6.63 -0.26
N VAL A 37 -28.10 -6.08 -0.42
CA VAL A 37 -28.85 -6.06 -1.69
C VAL A 37 -28.57 -4.78 -2.50
N ILE A 38 -28.42 -3.63 -1.82
CA ILE A 38 -28.13 -2.33 -2.47
C ILE A 38 -26.81 -2.37 -3.25
N GLU A 39 -25.79 -3.07 -2.75
CA GLU A 39 -24.49 -3.13 -3.42
C GLU A 39 -24.49 -4.00 -4.69
N LYS A 40 -25.32 -5.05 -4.75
CA LYS A 40 -25.55 -5.82 -5.99
C LYS A 40 -26.41 -5.07 -7.01
N LEU A 41 -27.37 -4.27 -6.56
CA LEU A 41 -28.29 -3.52 -7.45
C LEU A 41 -27.62 -2.38 -8.24
N LYS A 42 -26.42 -1.92 -7.86
CA LYS A 42 -25.69 -0.87 -8.60
C LYS A 42 -25.36 -1.25 -10.04
N VAL A 43 -25.12 -2.53 -10.33
CA VAL A 43 -24.83 -3.01 -11.69
C VAL A 43 -26.11 -3.10 -12.55
N ASP A 44 -27.25 -3.42 -11.93
CA ASP A 44 -28.51 -3.62 -12.64
C ASP A 44 -29.25 -2.32 -12.98
N LEU A 45 -28.95 -1.17 -12.36
CA LEU A 45 -29.70 0.07 -12.64
C LEU A 45 -29.66 0.50 -14.13
N TYR A 46 -28.57 0.17 -14.83
CA TYR A 46 -28.42 0.38 -16.27
C TYR A 46 -29.26 -0.61 -17.11
N GLN A 47 -29.23 -1.90 -16.77
CA GLN A 47 -30.02 -2.93 -17.46
C GLN A 47 -31.52 -2.78 -17.17
N ALA A 48 -31.89 -2.43 -15.94
CA ALA A 48 -33.26 -2.11 -15.54
C ALA A 48 -33.80 -0.89 -16.31
N ARG A 49 -33.01 0.19 -16.48
CA ARG A 49 -33.38 1.31 -17.35
C ARG A 49 -33.55 0.89 -18.81
N LYS A 50 -32.67 0.03 -19.33
CA LYS A 50 -32.74 -0.51 -20.70
C LYS A 50 -33.99 -1.37 -20.92
N LEU A 51 -34.29 -2.28 -19.99
CA LEU A 51 -35.48 -3.12 -20.00
C LEU A 51 -36.76 -2.30 -19.82
N LEU A 52 -36.77 -1.31 -18.94
CA LEU A 52 -37.91 -0.40 -18.76
C LEU A 52 -38.19 0.43 -20.02
N ARG A 53 -37.15 0.92 -20.72
CA ARG A 53 -37.29 1.57 -22.04
C ARG A 53 -37.90 0.62 -23.07
N MET A 54 -37.45 -0.64 -23.14
CA MET A 54 -38.05 -1.67 -24.02
C MET A 54 -39.51 -1.98 -23.64
N PHE A 55 -39.85 -2.01 -22.35
CA PHE A 55 -41.21 -2.31 -21.90
C PHE A 55 -42.18 -1.16 -22.20
N ILE A 56 -41.76 0.09 -21.99
CA ILE A 56 -42.53 1.28 -22.33
C ILE A 56 -42.77 1.37 -23.85
N LEU A 57 -41.75 1.12 -24.68
CA LEU A 57 -41.90 1.11 -26.15
C LEU A 57 -42.90 0.06 -26.64
N ASN A 58 -42.94 -1.13 -26.02
CA ASN A 58 -43.93 -2.16 -26.36
C ASN A 58 -45.36 -1.82 -25.88
N LEU A 59 -45.50 -1.10 -24.75
CA LEU A 59 -46.81 -0.71 -24.20
C LEU A 59 -47.56 0.32 -25.06
N VAL A 60 -46.86 1.11 -25.88
CA VAL A 60 -47.49 2.08 -26.81
C VAL A 60 -48.22 1.38 -27.97
N SER A 61 -47.98 0.09 -28.22
CA SER A 61 -48.54 -0.66 -29.37
C SER A 61 -49.88 -1.38 -29.09
N LEU A 62 -50.54 -1.15 -27.95
CA LEU A 62 -51.80 -1.78 -27.54
C LEU A 62 -52.62 -0.73 -26.75
N LYS A 63 -53.71 -0.11 -27.24
CA LYS A 63 -55.00 -0.62 -27.80
C LYS A 63 -55.96 0.61 -27.90
N PRO A 64 -57.27 0.49 -28.25
CA PRO A 64 -57.95 -0.37 -29.24
C PRO A 64 -59.01 0.37 -30.11
N THR A 65 -59.38 -0.18 -31.26
CA THR A 65 -60.74 0.01 -31.84
C THR A 65 -61.20 -1.26 -32.56
N GLY A 66 -62.45 -1.66 -32.32
CA GLY A 66 -63.23 -2.49 -33.25
C GLY A 66 -64.17 -1.61 -34.09
N SER A 67 -65.00 -2.12 -34.99
CA SER A 67 -65.23 -3.51 -35.44
C SER A 67 -66.09 -3.47 -36.73
N LEU A 68 -66.18 -4.58 -37.49
CA LEU A 68 -67.43 -5.14 -38.08
C LEU A 68 -67.16 -6.26 -39.12
N LEU A 69 -67.97 -7.33 -39.02
CA LEU A 69 -68.47 -8.24 -40.07
C LEU A 69 -67.57 -8.71 -41.25
N GLY A 70 -67.30 -10.02 -41.28
CA GLY A 70 -68.10 -10.90 -42.16
C GLY A 70 -67.40 -11.85 -43.15
N LYS A 71 -67.45 -13.17 -42.85
CA LYS A 71 -67.13 -14.33 -43.72
C LYS A 71 -65.64 -14.45 -44.14
N GLY A 72 -65.12 -15.64 -44.47
CA GLY A 72 -65.67 -16.99 -44.37
C GLY A 72 -64.67 -18.05 -44.87
N ASP A 73 -64.77 -19.25 -44.30
CA ASP A 73 -64.19 -20.53 -44.76
C ASP A 73 -62.66 -20.74 -44.83
N SER A 74 -62.29 -21.97 -44.48
CA SER A 74 -60.96 -22.61 -44.56
C SER A 74 -61.05 -23.77 -45.60
N PRO A 75 -59.99 -24.53 -46.01
CA PRO A 75 -58.77 -24.86 -45.25
C PRO A 75 -57.44 -25.03 -46.04
N PHE A 76 -56.42 -25.49 -45.29
CA PHE A 76 -55.18 -26.22 -45.67
C PHE A 76 -55.34 -27.34 -46.74
N PRO A 77 -54.26 -28.04 -47.21
CA PRO A 77 -52.79 -27.89 -46.97
C PRO A 77 -51.90 -27.95 -48.26
N SER A 78 -50.55 -27.91 -48.13
CA SER A 78 -49.59 -28.95 -48.61
C SER A 78 -48.12 -28.45 -48.77
N ALA A 79 -47.16 -29.39 -48.92
CA ALA A 79 -45.72 -29.16 -49.15
C ALA A 79 -45.04 -30.46 -49.66
N PRO A 80 -43.74 -30.49 -50.09
CA PRO A 80 -42.90 -29.44 -50.69
C PRO A 80 -42.74 -29.65 -52.25
N PRO A 81 -41.81 -30.41 -52.89
CA PRO A 81 -40.45 -30.92 -52.58
C PRO A 81 -39.29 -30.65 -53.61
N ARG A 82 -38.06 -30.50 -53.11
CA ARG A 82 -36.73 -30.91 -53.71
C ARG A 82 -36.32 -30.48 -55.15
N GLY A 83 -35.20 -29.75 -55.25
CA GLY A 83 -33.90 -30.40 -55.59
C GLY A 83 -32.98 -29.83 -56.70
N ARG A 84 -31.67 -29.69 -56.36
CA ARG A 84 -30.46 -29.47 -57.23
C ARG A 84 -30.42 -28.08 -57.93
N GLY A 85 -29.28 -27.40 -58.17
CA GLY A 85 -27.83 -27.60 -57.92
C GLY A 85 -27.07 -26.29 -58.26
N ILE A 86 -25.74 -26.15 -58.40
CA ILE A 86 -24.53 -26.97 -58.12
C ILE A 86 -23.28 -26.04 -58.28
N SER A 87 -22.22 -26.21 -57.47
CA SER A 87 -20.86 -25.59 -57.59
C SER A 87 -20.74 -24.04 -57.44
N ALA A 88 -19.59 -23.45 -57.08
CA ALA A 88 -18.33 -23.97 -56.50
C ALA A 88 -17.47 -22.83 -55.87
N ALA A 89 -16.52 -23.21 -54.99
CA ALA A 89 -15.41 -22.41 -54.43
C ALA A 89 -15.79 -21.20 -53.53
N SER A 90 -14.92 -20.68 -52.66
CA SER A 90 -13.53 -21.07 -52.30
C SER A 90 -13.33 -21.14 -50.77
N GLN A 91 -12.16 -21.58 -50.33
CA GLN A 91 -11.77 -21.60 -48.91
C GLN A 91 -11.36 -20.20 -48.42
N HIS A 92 -11.64 -19.88 -47.15
CA HIS A 92 -10.79 -18.98 -46.37
C HIS A 92 -10.71 -19.46 -44.92
N SER A 93 -9.52 -19.37 -44.33
CA SER A 93 -9.18 -19.98 -43.05
C SER A 93 -9.48 -19.08 -41.85
N LEU A 94 -9.65 -19.71 -40.69
CA LEU A 94 -9.79 -19.05 -39.39
C LEU A 94 -8.58 -18.16 -39.06
N LEU A 95 -8.84 -16.99 -38.49
CA LEU A 95 -7.88 -16.24 -37.66
C LEU A 95 -8.42 -16.15 -36.22
N PRO A 96 -7.57 -16.27 -35.17
CA PRO A 96 -8.01 -16.09 -33.79
C PRO A 96 -8.30 -14.62 -33.47
N GLY A 97 -9.22 -14.36 -32.54
CA GLY A 97 -9.53 -13.00 -32.09
C GLY A 97 -8.40 -12.36 -31.27
N GLU A 98 -8.18 -11.07 -31.50
CA GLU A 98 -7.18 -10.26 -30.77
C GLU A 98 -7.67 -9.93 -29.36
N ASN A 99 -7.08 -10.57 -28.34
CA ASN A 99 -7.27 -10.18 -26.95
C ASN A 99 -6.52 -8.87 -26.66
N LEU A 100 -7.23 -7.74 -26.74
CA LEU A 100 -6.68 -6.43 -26.42
C LEU A 100 -6.50 -6.28 -24.88
N ILE A 101 -5.35 -6.73 -24.37
CA ILE A 101 -5.02 -6.66 -22.94
C ILE A 101 -4.81 -5.19 -22.53
N ILE A 102 -5.78 -4.63 -21.81
CA ILE A 102 -5.63 -3.34 -21.13
C ILE A 102 -4.71 -3.54 -19.92
N PRO A 103 -3.54 -2.87 -19.83
CA PRO A 103 -2.64 -3.03 -18.71
C PRO A 103 -3.16 -2.28 -17.48
N VAL A 104 -3.72 -3.03 -16.51
CA VAL A 104 -4.00 -2.51 -15.17
C VAL A 104 -2.67 -2.10 -14.52
N MET A 105 -2.58 -0.88 -13.99
CA MET A 105 -1.41 -0.41 -13.24
C MET A 105 -1.31 -1.16 -11.91
N ASN A 106 -0.52 -2.23 -11.90
CA ASN A 106 -0.34 -3.08 -10.73
C ASN A 106 0.60 -2.40 -9.71
N LEU A 107 0.04 -1.62 -8.78
CA LEU A 107 0.75 -1.01 -7.65
C LEU A 107 1.12 -2.08 -6.61
N SER A 108 2.10 -2.92 -6.95
CA SER A 108 2.56 -4.03 -6.10
C SER A 108 4.01 -4.41 -6.41
N ALA A 109 4.96 -3.85 -5.68
CA ALA A 109 6.35 -4.29 -5.63
C ALA A 109 6.84 -4.27 -4.16
N PRO A 110 7.51 -5.33 -3.66
CA PRO A 110 7.91 -5.40 -2.26
C PRO A 110 9.18 -4.58 -1.97
N PHE A 111 9.23 -3.96 -0.78
CA PHE A 111 10.45 -3.33 -0.26
C PHE A 111 11.55 -4.38 -0.03
N HIS A 112 12.63 -4.31 -0.81
CA HIS A 112 13.85 -5.08 -0.56
C HIS A 112 14.92 -4.22 0.12
N LEU A 113 15.10 -4.44 1.43
CA LEU A 113 16.25 -3.90 2.17
C LEU A 113 17.56 -4.57 1.72
N PRO A 114 18.66 -3.81 1.53
CA PRO A 114 19.94 -4.37 1.13
C PRO A 114 20.60 -5.15 2.28
N ARG A 115 21.25 -6.28 1.95
CA ARG A 115 22.08 -7.03 2.90
C ARG A 115 23.52 -6.52 2.88
N GLY A 116 24.11 -6.31 4.06
CA GLY A 116 25.54 -6.07 4.20
C GLY A 116 26.41 -7.32 3.92
N PRO A 117 27.73 -7.15 3.71
CA PRO A 117 28.66 -8.23 3.38
C PRO A 117 28.97 -9.14 4.60
N ARG A 118 29.55 -10.32 4.32
CA ARG A 118 30.07 -11.27 5.32
C ARG A 118 31.48 -11.73 4.98
N HIS A 119 32.33 -11.82 6.01
CA HIS A 119 33.47 -12.74 6.24
C HIS A 119 33.94 -12.40 7.68
N LEU A 120 34.40 -13.31 8.56
CA LEU A 120 35.04 -14.63 8.43
C LEU A 120 34.43 -15.71 9.38
N GLN A 121 35.00 -16.92 9.32
CA GLN A 121 34.83 -18.12 10.17
C GLN A 121 35.49 -17.93 11.56
N GLU A 122 35.25 -18.73 12.62
CA GLU A 122 34.45 -19.96 12.87
C GLU A 122 33.88 -19.86 14.34
N GLY A 123 33.28 -20.84 15.04
CA GLY A 123 33.07 -22.26 14.77
C GLY A 123 32.40 -23.05 15.93
N GLU A 124 32.16 -24.35 15.66
CA GLU A 124 31.73 -25.45 16.56
C GLU A 124 30.40 -25.32 17.38
N GLN A 125 29.96 -26.46 17.95
CA GLN A 125 28.59 -26.80 18.40
C GLN A 125 28.66 -27.77 19.61
N PRO A 126 27.55 -28.34 20.17
CA PRO A 126 26.09 -28.06 20.07
C PRO A 126 25.52 -27.63 21.48
N THR A 127 24.22 -27.54 21.84
CA THR A 127 23.02 -28.37 21.55
C THR A 127 21.66 -27.67 21.80
N ALA A 128 20.63 -28.13 21.06
CA ALA A 128 19.19 -28.16 21.41
C ALA A 128 18.30 -26.88 21.35
N ARG A 129 17.02 -27.13 21.01
CA ARG A 129 15.82 -26.27 20.81
C ARG A 129 14.61 -26.96 21.49
N PRO A 130 13.35 -26.44 21.53
CA PRO A 130 12.71 -25.30 20.84
C PRO A 130 12.30 -24.17 21.84
N THR A 131 11.40 -23.19 21.62
CA THR A 131 10.41 -22.84 20.55
C THR A 131 10.52 -21.31 20.27
N GLY A 132 9.56 -20.42 19.92
CA GLY A 132 8.11 -20.45 19.61
C GLY A 132 7.19 -19.95 20.75
N ALA A 133 6.24 -19.03 20.55
CA ALA A 133 5.96 -18.14 19.41
C ALA A 133 5.21 -16.86 19.86
N GLU A 134 5.20 -15.84 18.99
CA GLU A 134 4.24 -14.70 18.88
C GLU A 134 3.91 -13.79 20.10
N ASN A 135 4.03 -12.47 19.88
CA ASN A 135 3.54 -11.40 20.76
C ASN A 135 2.53 -10.53 19.99
N GLU A 136 1.41 -10.20 20.61
CA GLU A 136 0.51 -9.11 20.16
C GLU A 136 0.80 -7.81 20.94
N SER A 137 0.40 -6.67 20.37
CA SER A 137 0.32 -5.37 21.08
C SER A 137 -0.75 -5.42 22.19
N CYS A 138 -0.78 -4.62 23.27
CA CYS A 138 -0.48 -3.18 23.45
C CYS A 138 -0.72 -2.85 24.97
N PRO A 139 -0.79 -1.58 25.43
CA PRO A 139 0.12 -0.44 25.31
C PRO A 139 0.80 -0.08 26.66
N VAL A 140 1.61 0.98 26.68
CA VAL A 140 2.24 1.54 27.90
C VAL A 140 1.24 2.28 28.79
N ILE A 141 1.33 2.10 30.12
CA ILE A 141 0.86 3.07 31.12
C ILE A 141 2.06 3.47 31.99
N PHE A 142 2.28 4.77 32.14
CA PHE A 142 3.32 5.30 33.03
C PHE A 142 2.95 5.08 34.50
N ALA A 143 3.85 4.45 35.26
CA ALA A 143 3.89 4.53 36.71
C ALA A 143 5.26 5.09 37.12
N THR A 144 5.26 6.13 37.95
CA THR A 144 6.46 6.90 38.29
C THR A 144 7.43 6.10 39.16
N GLU A 145 8.73 6.30 38.93
CA GLU A 145 9.76 5.76 39.81
C GLU A 145 9.60 6.31 41.24
N LYS A 146 9.66 5.42 42.22
CA LYS A 146 10.08 5.76 43.59
C LYS A 146 11.21 4.82 43.98
N THR A 147 12.29 5.44 44.45
CA THR A 147 13.51 4.80 44.95
C THR A 147 13.23 3.74 46.00
N MET A 148 13.86 2.57 45.86
CA MET A 148 14.09 1.63 46.96
C MET A 148 15.57 1.29 47.03
N ALA A 149 16.08 1.11 48.25
CA ALA A 149 17.51 0.93 48.52
C ALA A 149 17.96 -0.53 48.36
N GLU A 150 19.27 -0.74 48.30
CA GLU A 150 19.93 -2.05 48.38
C GLU A 150 19.80 -2.63 49.81
N ASN A 151 18.60 -3.07 50.20
CA ASN A 151 18.38 -3.74 51.48
C ASN A 151 18.82 -5.21 51.45
N ILE A 152 19.39 -5.67 52.56
CA ILE A 152 20.00 -7.00 52.69
C ILE A 152 18.90 -8.08 52.80
N PRO A 153 18.97 -9.23 52.09
CA PRO A 153 17.90 -10.23 52.04
C PRO A 153 17.50 -10.91 53.37
N ALA A 154 18.20 -10.62 54.48
CA ALA A 154 17.91 -11.18 55.79
C ALA A 154 16.83 -10.40 56.57
N GLU A 155 16.76 -9.07 56.37
CA GLU A 155 15.78 -8.22 57.06
C GLU A 155 14.39 -8.40 56.44
N SER A 156 14.33 -8.38 55.10
CA SER A 156 13.16 -8.71 54.25
C SER A 156 12.75 -10.21 54.25
N PHE A 157 13.00 -10.87 55.38
CA PHE A 157 12.45 -12.18 55.71
C PHE A 157 11.92 -12.20 57.15
N GLN A 158 12.54 -11.45 58.07
CA GLN A 158 12.13 -11.42 59.47
C GLN A 158 10.75 -10.78 59.66
N ASP A 159 10.43 -9.74 58.88
CA ASP A 159 9.12 -9.09 58.93
C ASP A 159 8.01 -10.00 58.35
N GLU A 160 8.27 -10.67 57.22
CA GLU A 160 7.39 -11.65 56.59
C GLU A 160 7.13 -12.89 57.48
N ALA A 161 8.13 -13.29 58.27
CA ALA A 161 8.08 -14.44 59.16
C ALA A 161 7.59 -14.11 60.59
N SER A 162 7.17 -12.86 60.87
CA SER A 162 6.79 -12.40 62.21
C SER A 162 5.30 -12.13 62.39
N CYS A 163 4.82 -12.39 63.61
CA CYS A 163 3.44 -12.14 64.00
C CYS A 163 3.22 -10.68 64.37
N SER A 164 2.34 -9.98 63.65
CA SER A 164 2.03 -8.55 63.88
C SER A 164 1.29 -8.21 65.19
N ILE A 165 1.22 -9.16 66.15
CA ILE A 165 0.64 -8.95 67.49
C ILE A 165 1.75 -9.00 68.55
N CYS A 166 2.72 -9.92 68.45
CA CYS A 166 3.83 -10.04 69.38
C CYS A 166 5.19 -9.59 68.81
N LEU A 167 5.23 -9.17 67.54
CA LEU A 167 6.40 -8.63 66.82
C LEU A 167 7.63 -9.56 66.81
N GLY A 168 7.39 -10.87 66.82
CA GLY A 168 8.42 -11.88 66.67
C GLY A 168 7.95 -13.06 65.84
N PHE A 169 8.90 -13.92 65.43
CA PHE A 169 8.65 -15.11 64.62
C PHE A 169 7.43 -15.91 65.09
N PHE A 170 6.55 -16.32 64.16
CA PHE A 170 5.33 -17.03 64.55
C PHE A 170 5.64 -18.29 65.39
N GLN A 171 4.92 -18.42 66.49
CA GLN A 171 4.93 -19.59 67.37
C GLN A 171 3.54 -20.21 67.34
N ASP A 172 3.45 -21.44 66.83
CA ASP A 172 2.19 -22.10 66.45
C ASP A 172 1.33 -21.23 65.50
N PRO A 173 1.78 -21.00 64.25
CA PRO A 173 1.06 -20.16 63.29
C PRO A 173 -0.29 -20.77 62.89
N VAL A 174 -1.34 -19.95 62.96
CA VAL A 174 -2.68 -20.22 62.44
C VAL A 174 -3.08 -19.15 61.43
N SER A 175 -3.69 -19.56 60.32
CA SER A 175 -4.40 -18.70 59.39
C SER A 175 -5.83 -18.47 59.85
N ILE A 176 -6.37 -17.27 59.62
CA ILE A 176 -7.79 -16.94 59.85
C ILE A 176 -8.58 -16.82 58.53
N HIS A 177 -9.85 -16.43 58.60
CA HIS A 177 -10.77 -16.31 57.45
C HIS A 177 -10.18 -15.54 56.25
N CYS A 178 -9.58 -14.38 56.51
CA CYS A 178 -8.96 -13.52 55.50
C CYS A 178 -7.53 -13.96 55.08
N GLY A 179 -7.14 -15.21 55.35
CA GLY A 179 -5.83 -15.78 55.00
C GLY A 179 -4.63 -15.27 55.82
N HIS A 180 -4.78 -14.20 56.59
CA HIS A 180 -3.72 -13.67 57.45
C HIS A 180 -3.32 -14.67 58.56
N ASN A 181 -2.02 -14.71 58.85
CA ASN A 181 -1.42 -15.63 59.82
C ASN A 181 -1.08 -14.92 61.12
N PHE A 182 -1.22 -15.61 62.25
CA PHE A 182 -0.90 -15.14 63.60
C PHE A 182 -0.45 -16.31 64.50
N CYS A 183 0.24 -16.05 65.61
CA CYS A 183 0.46 -17.08 66.64
C CYS A 183 -0.88 -17.47 67.27
N ARG A 184 -1.17 -18.77 67.46
CA ARG A 184 -2.47 -19.25 67.98
C ARG A 184 -2.89 -18.57 69.28
N ALA A 185 -1.94 -18.37 70.20
CA ALA A 185 -2.17 -17.69 71.48
C ALA A 185 -2.46 -16.18 71.32
N CYS A 186 -1.81 -15.51 70.37
CA CYS A 186 -1.98 -14.07 70.15
C CYS A 186 -3.37 -13.77 69.56
N ILE A 187 -3.77 -14.46 68.50
CA ILE A 187 -5.11 -14.25 67.89
C ILE A 187 -6.24 -14.76 68.79
N THR A 188 -6.00 -15.80 69.60
CA THR A 188 -6.95 -16.22 70.64
C THR A 188 -7.21 -15.09 71.64
N ARG A 189 -6.17 -14.42 72.14
CA ARG A 189 -6.32 -13.27 73.05
C ARG A 189 -7.02 -12.08 72.41
N CYS A 190 -6.75 -11.79 71.13
CA CYS A 190 -7.48 -10.75 70.41
C CYS A 190 -8.99 -11.04 70.26
N TRP A 191 -9.43 -12.30 70.48
CA TRP A 191 -10.82 -12.76 70.40
C TRP A 191 -11.34 -13.33 71.73
N GLU A 192 -10.71 -12.97 72.87
CA GLU A 192 -11.19 -13.38 74.21
C GLU A 192 -12.39 -12.55 74.69
N GLU A 193 -12.69 -11.42 74.04
CA GLU A 193 -13.79 -10.49 74.40
C GLU A 193 -14.82 -10.26 73.26
N GLU A 194 -14.63 -10.86 72.07
CA GLU A 194 -15.53 -10.71 70.90
C GLU A 194 -16.55 -11.88 70.82
N GLU A 195 -17.79 -11.69 71.31
CA GLU A 195 -18.81 -12.76 71.35
C GLU A 195 -19.52 -13.05 70.00
N ALA A 196 -19.50 -12.12 69.04
CA ALA A 196 -20.38 -12.18 67.85
C ALA A 196 -19.73 -11.87 66.48
N ASN A 197 -18.55 -11.25 66.44
CA ASN A 197 -17.82 -10.93 65.21
C ASN A 197 -16.32 -11.01 65.49
N PHE A 198 -15.59 -11.86 64.75
CA PHE A 198 -14.16 -12.07 64.93
C PHE A 198 -13.36 -11.18 63.99
N THR A 199 -12.76 -10.12 64.52
CA THR A 199 -12.08 -9.07 63.73
C THR A 199 -10.64 -9.46 63.41
N CYS A 200 -10.21 -9.35 62.14
CA CYS A 200 -8.79 -9.50 61.80
C CYS A 200 -7.96 -8.31 62.32
N PRO A 201 -6.91 -8.51 63.15
CA PRO A 201 -6.09 -7.41 63.63
C PRO A 201 -5.39 -6.59 62.53
N ARG A 202 -5.05 -7.22 61.38
CA ARG A 202 -4.26 -6.62 60.29
C ARG A 202 -5.11 -5.89 59.23
N CYS A 203 -6.16 -6.52 58.70
CA CYS A 203 -7.02 -5.92 57.65
C CYS A 203 -8.39 -5.43 58.13
N LYS A 204 -8.74 -5.65 59.41
CA LYS A 204 -10.05 -5.31 60.04
C LYS A 204 -11.28 -6.01 59.45
N GLU A 205 -11.10 -6.93 58.52
CA GLU A 205 -12.15 -7.82 58.01
C GLU A 205 -12.70 -8.73 59.12
N THR A 206 -14.02 -8.79 59.28
CA THR A 206 -14.72 -9.57 60.30
C THR A 206 -15.27 -10.89 59.75
N ALA A 207 -15.43 -11.89 60.63
CA ALA A 207 -16.15 -13.13 60.32
C ALA A 207 -17.12 -13.51 61.45
N PRO A 208 -18.25 -14.18 61.15
CA PRO A 208 -19.21 -14.64 62.16
C PRO A 208 -18.73 -15.91 62.91
N GLU A 209 -17.70 -16.59 62.42
CA GLU A 209 -17.21 -17.86 62.96
C GLU A 209 -15.71 -17.84 63.26
N ARG A 210 -15.31 -18.40 64.41
CA ARG A 210 -13.93 -18.48 64.89
C ARG A 210 -13.10 -19.54 64.16
N ASN A 211 -12.80 -19.29 62.89
CA ASN A 211 -12.04 -20.21 62.03
C ASN A 211 -10.51 -20.03 62.18
N LEU A 212 -9.87 -20.81 63.07
CA LEU A 212 -8.41 -20.91 63.21
C LEU A 212 -7.85 -22.16 62.52
N ARG A 213 -7.03 -22.01 61.47
CA ARG A 213 -6.45 -23.13 60.70
C ARG A 213 -4.93 -23.23 60.88
N PRO A 214 -4.37 -24.28 61.51
CA PRO A 214 -2.92 -24.42 61.71
C PRO A 214 -2.11 -24.48 60.41
N ASN A 215 -1.17 -23.56 60.24
CA ASN A 215 -0.33 -23.44 59.05
C ASN A 215 1.01 -24.19 59.24
N ARG A 216 0.98 -25.50 58.99
CA ARG A 216 2.13 -26.40 59.18
C ARG A 216 3.34 -26.08 58.30
N GLU A 217 3.14 -25.51 57.12
CA GLU A 217 4.25 -25.19 56.21
C GLU A 217 4.98 -23.91 56.64
N LEU A 218 4.24 -22.88 57.08
CA LEU A 218 4.82 -21.70 57.70
C LEU A 218 5.62 -22.05 58.98
N ALA A 219 5.13 -22.99 59.79
CA ALA A 219 5.87 -23.48 60.96
C ALA A 219 7.25 -24.08 60.59
N LYS A 220 7.33 -24.92 59.54
CA LYS A 220 8.60 -25.49 59.06
C LYS A 220 9.56 -24.41 58.54
N ILE A 221 9.05 -23.46 57.77
CA ILE A 221 9.83 -22.36 57.20
C ILE A 221 10.51 -21.55 58.32
N ILE A 222 9.80 -21.31 59.42
CA ILE A 222 10.31 -20.59 60.59
C ILE A 222 11.35 -21.40 61.38
N GLU A 223 11.20 -22.73 61.49
CA GLU A 223 12.27 -23.58 62.07
C GLU A 223 13.55 -23.55 61.24
N ILE A 224 13.44 -23.55 59.90
CA ILE A 224 14.59 -23.45 59.00
C ILE A 224 15.26 -22.08 59.16
N ALA A 225 14.49 -21.00 59.17
CA ALA A 225 15.02 -19.64 59.36
C ALA A 225 15.72 -19.47 60.72
N LYS A 226 15.08 -19.87 61.83
CA LYS A 226 15.69 -19.83 63.18
C LYS A 226 17.02 -20.58 63.22
N ARG A 227 17.14 -21.71 62.50
CA ARG A 227 18.38 -22.50 62.40
C ARG A 227 19.50 -21.78 61.64
N LEU A 228 19.17 -21.08 60.55
CA LEU A 228 20.12 -20.29 59.77
C LEU A 228 20.59 -19.04 60.55
N SER A 229 19.69 -18.31 61.21
CA SER A 229 20.04 -17.15 62.03
C SER A 229 20.99 -17.51 63.19
N LEU A 230 20.78 -18.68 63.83
CA LEU A 230 21.67 -19.18 64.89
C LEU A 230 23.07 -19.60 64.41
N GLN A 231 23.26 -19.83 63.11
CA GLN A 231 24.58 -20.07 62.52
C GLN A 231 25.31 -18.75 62.24
N ALA A 232 24.61 -17.72 61.77
CA ALA A 232 25.18 -16.38 61.59
C ALA A 232 25.66 -15.75 62.91
N ALA A 233 24.88 -15.90 63.99
CA ALA A 233 25.16 -15.29 65.30
C ALA A 233 26.47 -15.78 65.98
N LYS A 234 27.08 -16.87 65.50
CA LYS A 234 28.40 -17.34 66.00
C LYS A 234 29.61 -16.75 65.26
N GLY A 235 29.39 -15.95 64.22
CA GLY A 235 30.46 -15.52 63.31
C GLY A 235 31.19 -14.22 63.65
N GLY A 236 30.72 -13.41 64.62
CA GLY A 236 31.24 -12.04 64.76
C GLY A 236 31.11 -11.39 66.14
N ALA A 237 32.11 -11.59 67.00
CA ALA A 237 32.57 -10.60 67.99
C ALA A 237 33.94 -11.01 68.60
N GLY A 238 35.00 -10.23 68.36
CA GLY A 238 36.08 -10.00 69.32
C GLY A 238 37.04 -11.14 69.74
N GLY A 239 37.01 -12.33 69.13
CA GLY A 239 38.02 -13.36 69.41
C GLY A 239 39.32 -13.14 68.62
N GLU A 240 40.48 -13.15 69.29
CA GLU A 240 41.78 -13.28 68.60
C GLU A 240 41.77 -14.57 67.76
N ARG A 241 42.00 -14.47 66.45
CA ARG A 241 42.08 -15.66 65.60
C ARG A 241 43.39 -16.38 65.90
N LEU A 242 43.30 -17.63 66.35
CA LEU A 242 44.45 -18.46 66.70
C LEU A 242 44.94 -19.26 65.48
N CYS A 243 46.24 -19.50 65.42
CA CYS A 243 46.87 -20.38 64.45
C CYS A 243 46.50 -21.83 64.74
N GLU A 244 45.87 -22.53 63.79
CA GLU A 244 45.43 -23.93 63.94
C GLU A 244 46.53 -24.86 64.47
N LYS A 245 47.77 -24.68 63.98
CA LYS A 245 48.93 -25.53 64.31
C LYS A 245 49.53 -25.28 65.69
N HIS A 246 49.40 -24.06 66.22
CA HIS A 246 50.16 -23.60 67.40
C HIS A 246 49.28 -23.05 68.53
N GLN A 247 47.99 -22.81 68.26
CA GLN A 247 47.02 -22.13 69.14
C GLN A 247 47.46 -20.72 69.61
N GLU A 248 48.41 -20.13 68.90
CA GLU A 248 48.96 -18.79 69.12
C GLU A 248 48.26 -17.74 68.25
N ALA A 249 48.14 -16.50 68.74
CA ALA A 249 47.43 -15.44 68.02
C ALA A 249 48.08 -15.10 66.66
N LEU A 250 47.24 -14.95 65.62
CA LEU A 250 47.65 -14.54 64.28
C LEU A 250 47.88 -13.03 64.25
N LYS A 251 49.15 -12.62 64.34
CA LYS A 251 49.59 -11.21 64.46
C LYS A 251 50.51 -10.75 63.32
N LEU A 252 50.85 -11.65 62.41
CA LEU A 252 51.63 -11.36 61.21
C LEU A 252 50.85 -11.80 59.97
N PHE A 253 51.23 -11.25 58.82
CA PHE A 253 50.83 -11.69 57.49
C PHE A 253 52.09 -12.08 56.71
N CYS A 254 52.04 -13.22 56.02
CA CYS A 254 53.08 -13.62 55.07
C CYS A 254 52.69 -13.13 53.68
N GLU A 255 53.53 -12.28 53.07
CA GLU A 255 53.21 -11.66 51.78
C GLU A 255 53.31 -12.67 50.63
N GLU A 256 54.20 -13.67 50.74
CA GLU A 256 54.43 -14.70 49.72
C GLU A 256 53.33 -15.77 49.73
N ASP A 257 52.93 -16.25 50.92
CA ASP A 257 51.82 -17.21 51.10
C ASP A 257 50.43 -16.53 51.13
N GLN A 258 50.36 -15.19 51.08
CA GLN A 258 49.14 -14.38 51.20
C GLN A 258 48.22 -14.78 52.37
N THR A 259 48.80 -15.18 53.52
CA THR A 259 48.05 -15.73 54.67
C THR A 259 48.51 -15.16 56.02
N PRO A 260 47.58 -15.00 56.98
CA PRO A 260 47.92 -14.60 58.35
C PRO A 260 48.57 -15.75 59.11
N ILE A 261 49.64 -15.45 59.85
CA ILE A 261 50.45 -16.41 60.61
C ILE A 261 50.74 -15.92 62.05
N CYS A 262 51.11 -16.83 62.94
CA CYS A 262 51.57 -16.49 64.29
C CYS A 262 53.11 -16.42 64.36
N LEU A 263 53.65 -15.92 65.48
CA LEU A 263 55.09 -15.80 65.69
C LEU A 263 55.85 -17.14 65.57
N VAL A 264 55.24 -18.26 65.98
CA VAL A 264 55.84 -19.60 65.87
C VAL A 264 55.90 -20.08 64.41
N CYS A 265 54.93 -19.69 63.56
CA CYS A 265 55.00 -19.98 62.13
C CYS A 265 56.16 -19.24 61.44
N ARG A 266 56.45 -17.98 61.84
CA ARG A 266 57.57 -17.20 61.28
C ARG A 266 58.91 -17.91 61.44
N GLU A 267 59.19 -18.47 62.61
CA GLU A 267 60.46 -19.18 62.86
C GLU A 267 60.50 -20.59 62.25
N SER A 268 59.37 -21.12 61.78
CA SER A 268 59.31 -22.42 61.11
C SER A 268 59.95 -22.36 59.72
N GLN A 269 60.58 -23.47 59.30
CA GLN A 269 61.21 -23.60 57.98
C GLN A 269 60.29 -23.29 56.79
N ALA A 270 58.96 -23.30 56.99
CA ALA A 270 57.97 -23.00 55.95
C ALA A 270 57.78 -21.51 55.64
N HIS A 271 58.08 -20.60 56.58
CA HIS A 271 57.89 -19.15 56.39
C HIS A 271 59.12 -18.31 56.78
N ARG A 272 60.18 -18.91 57.35
CA ARG A 272 61.37 -18.20 57.85
C ARG A 272 62.18 -17.44 56.79
N ALA A 273 62.00 -17.77 55.51
CA ALA A 273 62.61 -17.07 54.39
C ALA A 273 61.66 -16.04 53.72
N HIS A 274 60.35 -16.12 53.98
CA HIS A 274 59.35 -15.28 53.32
C HIS A 274 59.26 -13.91 54.00
N PRO A 275 58.97 -12.83 53.25
CA PRO A 275 58.68 -11.53 53.86
C PRO A 275 57.38 -11.57 54.68
N VAL A 276 57.44 -10.95 55.86
CA VAL A 276 56.33 -10.92 56.84
C VAL A 276 56.19 -9.53 57.43
N VAL A 277 54.95 -9.08 57.57
CA VAL A 277 54.56 -7.77 58.13
C VAL A 277 53.49 -7.96 59.22
N PRO A 278 53.22 -6.97 60.10
CA PRO A 278 52.07 -6.99 61.00
C PRO A 278 50.75 -7.17 60.24
N ILE A 279 49.81 -7.91 60.83
CA ILE A 279 48.54 -8.22 60.17
C ILE A 279 47.69 -6.97 59.94
N GLU A 280 47.82 -5.95 60.79
CA GLU A 280 47.16 -4.65 60.67
C GLU A 280 47.69 -3.82 59.49
N GLU A 281 49.01 -3.86 59.25
CA GLU A 281 49.67 -3.13 58.15
C GLU A 281 49.27 -3.74 56.79
N ALA A 282 49.33 -5.07 56.67
CA ALA A 282 48.83 -5.78 55.49
C ALA A 282 47.31 -5.55 55.29
N ALA A 283 46.51 -5.55 56.36
CA ALA A 283 45.08 -5.33 56.25
C ALA A 283 44.73 -3.94 55.70
N GLU A 284 45.47 -2.90 56.09
CA GLU A 284 45.25 -1.54 55.57
C GLU A 284 45.71 -1.43 54.10
N GLU A 285 46.86 -2.00 53.72
CA GLU A 285 47.33 -1.98 52.32
C GLU A 285 46.38 -2.77 51.38
N HIS A 286 45.91 -3.95 51.81
CA HIS A 286 44.89 -4.71 51.06
C HIS A 286 43.55 -3.96 50.99
N LYS A 287 43.17 -3.24 52.05
CA LYS A 287 41.96 -2.39 52.08
C LYS A 287 42.08 -1.20 51.11
N GLU A 288 43.23 -0.54 51.01
CA GLU A 288 43.49 0.48 49.97
C GLU A 288 43.39 -0.12 48.56
N LYS A 289 44.06 -1.26 48.31
CA LYS A 289 43.99 -2.01 47.05
C LYS A 289 42.55 -2.36 46.66
N PHE A 290 41.71 -2.78 47.62
CA PHE A 290 40.29 -3.06 47.39
C PHE A 290 39.45 -1.80 47.18
N GLN A 291 39.70 -0.71 47.92
CA GLN A 291 39.00 0.56 47.71
C GLN A 291 39.26 1.14 46.31
N ALA A 292 40.51 1.06 45.83
CA ALA A 292 40.85 1.44 44.45
C ALA A 292 40.07 0.61 43.41
N HIS A 293 40.00 -0.71 43.58
CA HIS A 293 39.20 -1.58 42.70
C HIS A 293 37.69 -1.29 42.78
N VAL A 294 37.15 -1.02 43.96
CA VAL A 294 35.75 -0.61 44.14
C VAL A 294 35.47 0.70 43.40
N GLN A 295 36.40 1.66 43.39
CA GLN A 295 36.23 2.89 42.62
C GLN A 295 36.28 2.63 41.11
N ILE A 296 37.24 1.84 40.61
CA ILE A 296 37.31 1.43 39.20
C ILE A 296 36.01 0.74 38.75
N LEU A 297 35.40 -0.08 39.61
CA LEU A 297 34.11 -0.73 39.33
C LEU A 297 32.92 0.23 39.36
N LYS A 298 32.91 1.24 40.25
CA LYS A 298 31.91 2.33 40.25
C LYS A 298 32.00 3.15 38.96
N ASP A 299 33.19 3.61 38.59
CA ASP A 299 33.44 4.36 37.35
C ASP A 299 33.01 3.57 36.11
N ARG A 300 33.26 2.25 36.10
CA ARG A 300 32.84 1.34 35.02
C ARG A 300 31.31 1.18 34.99
N ARG A 301 30.65 1.08 36.15
CA ARG A 301 29.18 1.02 36.25
C ARG A 301 28.54 2.28 35.70
N GLU A 302 29.06 3.45 36.06
CA GLU A 302 28.56 4.75 35.59
C GLU A 302 28.73 4.91 34.07
N LYS A 303 29.90 4.54 33.52
CA LYS A 303 30.12 4.52 32.06
C LYS A 303 29.15 3.59 31.32
N LEU A 304 28.84 2.41 31.89
CA LEU A 304 27.86 1.49 31.31
C LEU A 304 26.42 2.03 31.37
N LEU A 305 26.04 2.74 32.44
CA LEU A 305 24.74 3.41 32.54
C LEU A 305 24.61 4.55 31.52
N GLY A 306 25.66 5.36 31.33
CA GLY A 306 25.70 6.39 30.29
C GLY A 306 25.57 5.81 28.88
N LEU A 307 26.25 4.69 28.58
CA LEU A 307 26.11 3.99 27.30
C LEU A 307 24.71 3.41 27.09
N LYS A 308 24.07 2.85 28.14
CA LYS A 308 22.68 2.37 28.12
C LYS A 308 21.73 3.51 27.72
N MET A 309 21.78 4.64 28.43
CA MET A 309 20.92 5.80 28.15
C MET A 309 21.15 6.36 26.73
N ALA A 310 22.40 6.34 26.24
CA ALA A 310 22.73 6.77 24.89
C ALA A 310 22.24 5.81 23.79
N GLU A 311 22.04 4.53 24.07
CA GLU A 311 21.40 3.55 23.16
C GLU A 311 19.87 3.68 23.19
N GLU A 312 19.29 3.85 24.38
CA GLU A 312 17.84 4.06 24.55
C GLU A 312 17.39 5.37 23.87
N GLY A 313 18.13 6.46 24.05
CA GLY A 313 17.89 7.73 23.36
C GLY A 313 18.05 7.63 21.84
N ARG A 314 19.05 6.90 21.33
CA ARG A 314 19.18 6.63 19.88
C ARG A 314 17.99 5.81 19.36
N SER A 315 17.54 4.80 20.10
CA SER A 315 16.41 3.96 19.74
C SER A 315 15.11 4.76 19.62
N LEU A 316 14.84 5.67 20.56
CA LEU A 316 13.70 6.59 20.49
C LEU A 316 13.77 7.51 19.26
N ASN A 317 14.93 8.13 19.01
CA ASN A 317 15.13 8.99 17.83
C ASN A 317 14.98 8.24 16.49
N PHE A 318 15.26 6.93 16.44
CA PHE A 318 14.98 6.11 15.26
C PHE A 318 13.48 5.82 15.10
N LEU A 319 12.77 5.52 16.19
CA LEU A 319 11.33 5.28 16.17
C LEU A 319 10.54 6.54 15.76
N GLU A 320 10.96 7.72 16.23
CA GLU A 320 10.38 9.01 15.83
C GLU A 320 10.49 9.24 14.32
N ARG A 321 11.67 9.05 13.72
CA ARG A 321 11.88 9.16 12.27
C ARG A 321 11.08 8.15 11.46
N VAL A 322 10.92 6.92 11.96
CA VAL A 322 10.07 5.91 11.30
C VAL A 322 8.61 6.32 11.32
N GLU A 323 8.15 6.99 12.37
CA GLU A 323 6.80 7.56 12.45
C GLU A 323 6.63 8.78 11.52
N GLU A 324 7.62 9.68 11.43
CA GLU A 324 7.62 10.79 10.46
C GLU A 324 7.49 10.28 9.02
N GLU A 325 8.29 9.29 8.61
CA GLU A 325 8.21 8.70 7.26
C GLU A 325 6.88 7.96 7.05
N ARG A 326 6.34 7.28 8.08
CA ARG A 326 5.01 6.65 8.00
C ARG A 326 3.92 7.69 7.75
N GLN A 327 4.00 8.87 8.38
CA GLN A 327 3.04 9.95 8.19
C GLN A 327 3.15 10.59 6.79
N LYS A 328 4.37 10.76 6.26
CA LYS A 328 4.59 11.22 4.87
C LYS A 328 3.95 10.26 3.85
N VAL A 329 4.23 8.96 3.96
CA VAL A 329 3.66 7.93 3.07
C VAL A 329 2.13 7.92 3.13
N VAL A 330 1.53 8.06 4.32
CA VAL A 330 0.07 8.15 4.47
C VAL A 330 -0.50 9.43 3.84
N ALA A 331 0.21 10.57 3.93
CA ALA A 331 -0.19 11.82 3.30
C ALA A 331 -0.14 11.74 1.76
N GLU A 332 0.96 11.27 1.18
CA GLU A 332 1.10 11.10 -0.28
C GLU A 332 0.04 10.15 -0.85
N ILE A 333 -0.23 9.03 -0.17
CA ILE A 333 -1.28 8.09 -0.57
C ILE A 333 -2.67 8.75 -0.49
N LYS A 334 -2.94 9.60 0.51
CA LYS A 334 -4.20 10.33 0.62
C LYS A 334 -4.38 11.36 -0.50
N GLU A 335 -3.33 12.11 -0.86
CA GLU A 335 -3.36 13.03 -2.00
C GLU A 335 -3.58 12.31 -3.33
N LEU A 336 -3.00 11.12 -3.50
CA LEU A 336 -3.21 10.30 -4.68
C LEU A 336 -4.68 9.85 -4.80
N HIS A 337 -5.29 9.36 -3.72
CA HIS A 337 -6.72 9.01 -3.71
C HIS A 337 -7.61 10.22 -4.04
N GLN A 338 -7.38 11.37 -3.38
CA GLN A 338 -8.12 12.61 -3.66
C GLN A 338 -7.93 13.13 -5.09
N PHE A 339 -6.81 12.82 -5.74
CA PHE A 339 -6.63 13.10 -7.16
C PHE A 339 -7.46 12.15 -8.03
N VAL A 340 -7.40 10.83 -7.79
CA VAL A 340 -8.16 9.83 -8.56
C VAL A 340 -9.66 10.08 -8.47
N GLU A 341 -10.18 10.38 -7.27
CA GLU A 341 -11.58 10.75 -7.05
C GLU A 341 -11.99 12.00 -7.85
N ARG A 342 -11.14 13.04 -7.89
CA ARG A 342 -11.38 14.23 -8.72
C ARG A 342 -11.38 13.92 -10.22
N GLN A 343 -10.52 13.02 -10.69
CA GLN A 343 -10.51 12.56 -12.10
C GLN A 343 -11.78 11.77 -12.44
N GLU A 344 -12.22 10.88 -11.54
CA GLU A 344 -13.45 10.12 -11.71
C GLU A 344 -14.67 11.05 -11.83
N GLN A 345 -14.83 12.01 -10.90
CA GLN A 345 -15.93 12.97 -10.94
C GLN A 345 -15.88 13.87 -12.19
N LEU A 346 -14.69 14.26 -12.66
CA LEU A 346 -14.53 15.01 -13.91
C LEU A 346 -14.99 14.20 -15.13
N LEU A 347 -14.56 12.94 -15.25
CA LEU A 347 -14.95 12.04 -16.34
C LEU A 347 -16.45 11.73 -16.33
N LEU A 348 -17.02 11.42 -15.16
CA LEU A 348 -18.46 11.20 -14.99
C LEU A 348 -19.26 12.47 -15.34
N GLY A 349 -18.78 13.65 -14.95
CA GLY A 349 -19.39 14.93 -15.31
C GLY A 349 -19.32 15.26 -16.81
N GLN A 350 -18.31 14.76 -17.53
CA GLN A 350 -18.25 14.86 -19.00
C GLN A 350 -19.21 13.86 -19.68
N LEU A 351 -19.27 12.62 -19.20
CA LEU A 351 -20.20 11.61 -19.71
C LEU A 351 -21.66 12.05 -19.52
N ALA A 352 -22.01 12.63 -18.36
CA ALA A 352 -23.36 13.16 -18.11
C ALA A 352 -23.77 14.29 -19.09
N LYS A 353 -22.82 15.09 -19.58
CA LYS A 353 -23.08 16.10 -20.62
C LYS A 353 -23.28 15.47 -22.00
N LEU A 354 -22.54 14.42 -22.31
CA LEU A 354 -22.74 13.65 -23.56
C LEU A 354 -24.10 12.93 -23.55
N ASP A 355 -24.51 12.33 -22.42
CA ASP A 355 -25.85 11.74 -22.26
C ASP A 355 -26.96 12.78 -22.48
N GLN A 356 -26.83 13.98 -21.90
CA GLN A 356 -27.78 15.09 -22.10
C GLN A 356 -27.85 15.53 -23.57
N GLU A 357 -26.72 15.68 -24.24
CA GLU A 357 -26.67 16.10 -25.65
C GLU A 357 -27.21 15.03 -26.60
N ILE A 358 -26.97 13.74 -26.32
CA ILE A 358 -27.57 12.62 -27.07
C ILE A 358 -29.09 12.61 -26.90
N VAL A 359 -29.60 12.80 -25.68
CA VAL A 359 -31.05 12.87 -25.41
C VAL A 359 -31.68 14.07 -26.13
N ARG A 360 -31.09 15.27 -26.01
CA ARG A 360 -31.57 16.49 -26.69
C ARG A 360 -31.69 16.30 -28.21
N ARG A 361 -30.65 15.74 -28.85
CA ARG A 361 -30.68 15.44 -30.30
C ARG A 361 -31.74 14.39 -30.65
N GLN A 362 -31.94 13.37 -29.81
CA GLN A 362 -33.00 12.38 -30.03
C GLN A 362 -34.39 13.02 -29.93
N GLU A 363 -34.63 13.88 -28.95
CA GLU A 363 -35.91 14.59 -28.78
C GLU A 363 -36.19 15.55 -29.95
N GLU A 364 -35.20 16.33 -30.39
CA GLU A 364 -35.31 17.23 -31.55
C GLU A 364 -35.57 16.48 -32.87
N ASN A 365 -34.97 15.30 -33.05
CA ASN A 365 -35.20 14.48 -34.24
C ASN A 365 -36.57 13.78 -34.19
N ILE A 366 -37.01 13.31 -33.03
CA ILE A 366 -38.35 12.75 -32.84
C ILE A 366 -39.42 13.82 -33.10
N ALA A 367 -39.22 15.06 -32.65
CA ALA A 367 -40.15 16.16 -32.90
C ALA A 367 -40.35 16.44 -34.41
N LYS A 368 -39.26 16.50 -35.18
CA LYS A 368 -39.31 16.66 -36.66
C LYS A 368 -40.04 15.50 -37.34
N ILE A 369 -39.74 14.26 -36.95
CA ILE A 369 -40.39 13.06 -37.50
C ILE A 369 -41.90 13.06 -37.18
N LEU A 370 -42.31 13.53 -35.99
CA LEU A 370 -43.73 13.68 -35.64
C LEU A 370 -44.42 14.76 -36.47
N GLU A 371 -43.74 15.89 -36.75
CA GLU A 371 -44.25 16.95 -37.63
C GLU A 371 -44.45 16.46 -39.08
N GLU A 372 -43.50 15.69 -39.63
CA GLU A 372 -43.64 15.03 -40.93
C GLU A 372 -44.80 14.02 -40.94
N ILE A 373 -44.93 13.19 -39.91
CA ILE A 373 -46.03 12.22 -39.76
C ILE A 373 -47.40 12.94 -39.71
N SER A 374 -47.49 14.06 -38.99
CA SER A 374 -48.71 14.89 -38.97
C SER A 374 -49.04 15.47 -40.35
N SER A 375 -48.05 16.05 -41.05
CA SER A 375 -48.26 16.62 -42.38
C SER A 375 -48.68 15.56 -43.42
N VAL A 376 -48.06 14.38 -43.40
CA VAL A 376 -48.45 13.26 -44.26
C VAL A 376 -49.85 12.73 -43.88
N GLY A 377 -50.16 12.65 -42.59
CA GLY A 377 -51.48 12.25 -42.10
C GLY A 377 -52.62 13.20 -42.50
N GLU A 378 -52.34 14.51 -42.59
CA GLU A 378 -53.29 15.50 -43.12
C GLU A 378 -53.52 15.34 -44.63
N LYS A 379 -52.45 15.11 -45.41
CA LYS A 379 -52.56 14.83 -46.85
C LYS A 379 -53.31 13.52 -47.13
N ILE A 380 -53.10 12.49 -46.32
CA ILE A 380 -53.88 11.24 -46.41
C ILE A 380 -55.38 11.54 -46.20
N ARG A 381 -55.71 12.32 -45.16
CA ARG A 381 -57.09 12.73 -44.87
C ARG A 381 -57.73 13.52 -46.00
N GLU A 382 -57.02 14.51 -46.58
CA GLU A 382 -57.46 15.29 -47.74
C GLU A 382 -57.87 14.37 -48.91
N LEU A 383 -57.09 13.32 -49.16
CA LEU A 383 -57.33 12.36 -50.24
C LEU A 383 -58.42 11.34 -49.90
N GLU A 384 -58.49 10.85 -48.67
CA GLU A 384 -59.56 9.96 -48.20
C GLU A 384 -60.92 10.66 -48.29
N GLU A 385 -61.02 11.91 -47.82
CA GLU A 385 -62.23 12.73 -47.93
C GLU A 385 -62.59 13.01 -49.40
N LYS A 386 -61.59 13.36 -50.24
CA LYS A 386 -61.79 13.56 -51.69
C LYS A 386 -62.32 12.29 -52.38
N CYS A 387 -61.84 11.11 -52.00
CA CYS A 387 -62.29 9.81 -52.52
C CYS A 387 -63.73 9.43 -52.13
N GLN A 388 -64.33 10.04 -51.10
CA GLN A 388 -65.74 9.84 -50.73
C GLN A 388 -66.70 10.81 -51.46
N GLN A 389 -66.19 11.75 -52.26
CA GLN A 389 -67.04 12.71 -52.97
C GLN A 389 -67.74 12.07 -54.18
N PRO A 390 -68.91 12.58 -54.63
CA PRO A 390 -69.57 12.08 -55.82
C PRO A 390 -68.70 12.31 -57.08
N ALA A 391 -69.01 11.58 -58.15
CA ALA A 391 -68.11 11.46 -59.30
C ALA A 391 -67.77 12.79 -60.01
N TYR A 392 -68.62 13.83 -59.91
CA TYR A 392 -68.34 15.14 -60.48
C TYR A 392 -67.30 15.89 -59.61
N GLU A 393 -67.57 16.03 -58.32
CA GLU A 393 -66.73 16.71 -57.34
C GLU A 393 -65.40 16.00 -57.16
N LEU A 394 -65.36 14.66 -57.18
CA LEU A 394 -64.14 13.85 -57.18
C LEU A 394 -63.23 14.18 -58.38
N LEU A 395 -63.80 14.23 -59.59
CA LEU A 395 -63.03 14.50 -60.81
C LEU A 395 -62.61 15.97 -60.92
N GLN A 396 -63.37 16.91 -60.33
CA GLN A 396 -62.98 18.31 -60.25
C GLN A 396 -61.65 18.48 -59.49
N ASP A 397 -60.68 19.13 -60.15
CA ASP A 397 -59.29 19.36 -59.70
C ASP A 397 -58.43 18.11 -59.42
N SER A 398 -58.96 16.90 -59.63
CA SER A 398 -58.23 15.62 -59.50
C SER A 398 -56.85 15.62 -60.16
N ARG A 399 -56.75 16.10 -61.40
CA ARG A 399 -55.50 16.17 -62.17
C ARG A 399 -54.46 17.10 -61.53
N ASN A 400 -54.90 18.20 -60.91
CA ASN A 400 -54.02 19.14 -60.23
C ASN A 400 -53.45 18.51 -58.95
N ILE A 401 -54.32 17.88 -58.16
CA ILE A 401 -53.97 17.15 -56.92
C ILE A 401 -52.98 16.03 -57.23
N LEU A 402 -53.28 15.18 -58.22
CA LEU A 402 -52.38 14.09 -58.63
C LEU A 402 -51.01 14.63 -59.10
N SER A 403 -50.97 15.70 -59.90
CA SER A 403 -49.70 16.31 -60.34
C SER A 403 -48.88 16.98 -59.23
N ARG A 404 -49.52 17.30 -58.09
CA ARG A 404 -48.84 17.74 -56.85
C ARG A 404 -48.22 16.53 -56.15
N LEU A 405 -49.00 15.46 -55.96
CA LEU A 405 -48.54 14.22 -55.33
C LEU A 405 -47.42 13.53 -56.13
N GLU A 406 -47.50 13.46 -57.46
CA GLU A 406 -46.45 12.86 -58.30
C GLU A 406 -45.10 13.59 -58.15
N LYS A 407 -45.11 14.90 -57.87
CA LYS A 407 -43.89 15.69 -57.60
C LYS A 407 -43.40 15.53 -56.17
N GLU A 408 -44.31 15.39 -55.20
CA GLU A 408 -43.97 15.20 -53.79
C GLU A 408 -43.47 13.76 -53.53
N CYS A 409 -44.11 12.73 -54.08
CA CYS A 409 -43.64 11.33 -54.01
C CYS A 409 -42.37 11.05 -54.82
N ALA A 410 -41.94 11.98 -55.69
CA ALA A 410 -40.62 11.94 -56.32
C ALA A 410 -39.51 12.47 -55.41
N GLN A 411 -39.87 13.20 -54.34
CA GLN A 411 -38.99 13.40 -53.19
C GLN A 411 -39.00 12.10 -52.39
N LYS A 412 -37.82 11.57 -52.06
CA LYS A 412 -37.73 10.44 -51.14
C LYS A 412 -38.33 10.83 -49.77
N PRO A 413 -38.80 9.86 -48.97
CA PRO A 413 -38.88 10.03 -47.51
C PRO A 413 -37.54 10.54 -46.98
N LEU A 414 -37.53 11.11 -45.77
CA LEU A 414 -36.31 11.59 -45.11
C LEU A 414 -35.36 10.43 -44.74
N GLU A 415 -34.69 9.84 -45.76
CA GLU A 415 -33.51 9.00 -45.59
C GLU A 415 -32.54 9.78 -44.73
N ALA A 416 -32.31 9.27 -43.51
CA ALA A 416 -31.64 10.00 -42.45
C ALA A 416 -30.37 10.69 -42.97
N SER A 417 -30.34 12.03 -42.90
CA SER A 417 -29.20 12.85 -43.34
C SER A 417 -27.90 12.21 -42.85
N PRO A 418 -26.80 12.19 -43.63
CA PRO A 418 -25.52 11.64 -43.18
C PRO A 418 -25.04 12.21 -41.84
N GLU A 419 -25.46 13.43 -41.49
CA GLU A 419 -25.26 14.08 -40.18
C GLU A 419 -25.86 13.30 -38.99
N LEU A 420 -26.87 12.46 -39.23
CA LEU A 420 -27.48 11.55 -38.24
C LEU A 420 -26.72 10.22 -38.10
N ALA A 421 -25.82 9.91 -39.04
CA ALA A 421 -24.92 8.76 -38.97
C ALA A 421 -23.58 9.11 -38.29
N GLU A 422 -23.31 10.38 -37.98
CA GLU A 422 -22.27 10.75 -37.03
C GLU A 422 -22.66 10.31 -35.62
N THR A 423 -22.28 9.07 -35.28
CA THR A 423 -21.95 8.72 -33.89
C THR A 423 -21.05 9.83 -33.31
N PRO A 424 -21.18 10.21 -32.02
CA PRO A 424 -20.26 11.16 -31.39
C PRO A 424 -18.81 10.71 -31.62
N THR A 425 -18.10 11.40 -32.52
CA THR A 425 -16.97 10.79 -33.21
C THR A 425 -15.75 10.82 -32.31
N SER A 426 -15.38 9.62 -31.85
CA SER A 426 -14.50 9.34 -30.72
C SER A 426 -15.05 9.79 -29.36
N LEU A 427 -14.73 9.02 -28.31
CA LEU A 427 -14.67 9.50 -26.93
C LEU A 427 -13.26 10.05 -26.70
N PRO A 428 -13.03 11.38 -26.59
CA PRO A 428 -11.73 11.91 -26.18
C PRO A 428 -11.38 11.53 -24.72
N GLN A 429 -12.40 11.18 -23.92
CA GLN A 429 -12.31 10.93 -22.48
C GLN A 429 -11.26 9.90 -22.04
N LYS A 430 -10.94 8.88 -22.85
CA LYS A 430 -9.98 7.83 -22.46
C LYS A 430 -8.60 8.39 -22.08
N ASN A 431 -8.26 9.54 -22.64
CA ASN A 431 -6.90 10.05 -22.71
C ASN A 431 -6.72 11.36 -21.91
N ILE A 432 -7.81 12.06 -21.55
CA ILE A 432 -7.77 13.30 -20.75
C ILE A 432 -7.19 13.02 -19.34
N ALA A 433 -7.75 12.06 -18.61
CA ALA A 433 -7.23 11.68 -17.30
C ALA A 433 -5.82 11.05 -17.38
N LEU A 434 -5.44 10.49 -18.53
CA LEU A 434 -4.05 10.09 -18.79
C LEU A 434 -3.13 11.33 -18.84
N LYS A 435 -3.54 12.41 -19.52
CA LYS A 435 -2.78 13.68 -19.55
C LYS A 435 -2.66 14.28 -18.16
N GLU A 436 -3.75 14.35 -17.39
CA GLU A 436 -3.72 14.92 -16.03
C GLU A 436 -2.89 14.07 -15.05
N MET A 437 -2.74 12.75 -15.29
CA MET A 437 -1.76 11.92 -14.60
C MET A 437 -0.32 12.14 -15.08
N LEU A 438 -0.09 12.21 -16.40
CA LEU A 438 1.25 12.42 -16.99
C LEU A 438 1.83 13.79 -16.62
N MET A 439 1.01 14.84 -16.57
CA MET A 439 1.42 16.20 -16.20
C MET A 439 1.87 16.34 -14.74
N LYS A 440 1.55 15.38 -13.85
CA LYS A 440 2.19 15.32 -12.52
C LYS A 440 3.69 15.08 -12.57
N PHE A 441 4.18 14.51 -13.68
CA PHE A 441 5.57 14.20 -13.92
C PHE A 441 6.22 15.20 -14.89
N GLN A 442 5.55 16.32 -15.22
CA GLN A 442 6.04 17.31 -16.17
C GLN A 442 7.39 17.90 -15.71
N VAL A 443 8.41 17.78 -16.56
CA VAL A 443 9.75 18.34 -16.33
C VAL A 443 10.08 19.38 -17.38
N SER A 444 10.57 20.55 -16.93
CA SER A 444 11.00 21.62 -17.82
C SER A 444 12.43 21.36 -18.30
N LEU A 445 12.58 20.95 -19.56
CA LEU A 445 13.86 20.60 -20.17
C LEU A 445 14.56 21.76 -20.88
N THR A 446 15.88 21.68 -21.04
CA THR A 446 16.71 22.56 -21.89
C THR A 446 17.70 21.73 -22.72
N LEU A 447 18.11 22.20 -23.91
CA LEU A 447 19.01 21.47 -24.80
C LEU A 447 20.49 21.82 -24.57
N ASP A 448 21.37 20.81 -24.50
CA ASP A 448 22.81 20.98 -24.24
C ASP A 448 23.59 21.41 -25.51
N PRO A 449 24.09 22.67 -25.57
CA PRO A 449 24.87 23.16 -26.71
C PRO A 449 26.17 22.40 -26.93
N GLU A 450 26.73 21.71 -25.92
CA GLU A 450 27.96 20.94 -26.07
C GLU A 450 27.74 19.56 -26.71
N THR A 451 26.52 19.03 -26.68
CA THR A 451 26.17 17.80 -27.42
C THR A 451 25.74 18.08 -28.86
N ALA A 452 25.15 19.26 -29.10
CA ALA A 452 24.51 19.63 -30.36
C ALA A 452 25.46 19.49 -31.57
N HIS A 453 25.01 18.75 -32.58
CA HIS A 453 25.73 18.62 -33.85
C HIS A 453 25.95 19.98 -34.54
N PRO A 454 27.13 20.28 -35.15
CA PRO A 454 27.48 21.58 -35.76
C PRO A 454 26.61 22.16 -36.90
N ARG A 455 25.41 21.63 -37.16
CA ARG A 455 24.38 22.19 -38.06
C ARG A 455 23.02 22.36 -37.36
N LEU A 456 22.99 22.24 -36.03
CA LEU A 456 21.82 22.52 -35.21
C LEU A 456 22.04 23.88 -34.56
N VAL A 457 21.06 24.77 -34.72
CA VAL A 457 21.02 26.05 -34.04
C VAL A 457 20.00 25.96 -32.91
N LEU A 458 20.46 26.22 -31.70
CA LEU A 458 19.61 26.35 -30.51
C LEU A 458 19.16 27.80 -30.36
N SER A 459 17.97 28.00 -29.79
CA SER A 459 17.54 29.30 -29.28
C SER A 459 18.27 29.67 -27.99
N GLU A 460 18.26 30.96 -27.64
CA GLU A 460 18.84 31.50 -26.41
C GLU A 460 18.23 30.87 -25.14
N ASP A 461 16.91 30.66 -25.15
CA ASP A 461 16.16 29.93 -24.12
C ASP A 461 16.44 28.41 -24.07
N ARG A 462 17.23 27.88 -25.01
CA ARG A 462 17.55 26.45 -25.20
C ARG A 462 16.33 25.51 -25.33
N LYS A 463 15.13 26.05 -25.56
CA LYS A 463 13.88 25.28 -25.77
C LYS A 463 13.68 24.87 -27.23
N ARG A 464 14.18 25.63 -28.20
CA ARG A 464 14.03 25.33 -29.63
C ARG A 464 15.35 24.85 -30.23
N VAL A 465 15.25 23.90 -31.15
CA VAL A 465 16.34 23.48 -32.04
C VAL A 465 15.86 23.41 -33.47
N ARG A 466 16.61 23.99 -34.39
CA ARG A 466 16.36 23.92 -35.83
C ARG A 466 17.63 23.55 -36.58
N TRP A 467 17.47 22.91 -37.72
CA TRP A 467 18.60 22.53 -38.58
C TRP A 467 18.94 23.61 -39.61
N GLU A 468 20.22 23.74 -39.97
CA GLU A 468 20.72 24.61 -41.06
C GLU A 468 21.63 23.85 -42.05
N ASP A 469 21.66 24.29 -43.32
CA ASP A 469 22.64 23.81 -44.30
C ASP A 469 24.09 24.16 -43.89
N THR A 470 24.28 25.40 -43.40
CA THR A 470 25.56 25.96 -42.98
C THR A 470 26.07 25.26 -41.72
N ARG A 471 27.37 24.92 -41.69
CA ARG A 471 28.02 24.43 -40.48
C ARG A 471 28.42 25.61 -39.59
N GLN A 472 27.92 25.63 -38.37
CA GLN A 472 28.25 26.63 -37.37
C GLN A 472 29.70 26.47 -36.88
N PRO A 473 30.43 27.57 -36.57
CA PRO A 473 31.84 27.55 -36.18
C PRO A 473 32.04 27.18 -34.69
N VAL A 474 31.37 26.12 -34.24
CA VAL A 474 31.47 25.63 -32.85
C VAL A 474 32.69 24.71 -32.66
N PRO A 475 33.42 24.80 -31.53
CA PRO A 475 34.51 23.87 -31.21
C PRO A 475 34.02 22.43 -31.13
N ASP A 476 34.80 21.47 -31.65
CA ASP A 476 34.51 20.05 -31.40
C ASP A 476 34.96 19.64 -29.99
N ASN A 477 34.19 18.78 -29.35
CA ASN A 477 34.44 18.24 -28.01
C ASN A 477 34.00 16.75 -27.96
N PRO A 478 34.35 15.98 -26.93
CA PRO A 478 33.99 14.55 -26.85
C PRO A 478 32.47 14.26 -26.75
N LYS A 479 31.68 15.17 -26.15
CA LYS A 479 30.21 15.06 -26.03
C LYS A 479 29.48 15.35 -27.36
N ARG A 480 30.08 16.15 -28.25
CA ARG A 480 29.44 16.67 -29.46
C ARG A 480 29.22 15.57 -30.51
N PHE A 481 27.99 15.47 -31.01
CA PHE A 481 27.69 14.63 -32.17
C PHE A 481 28.36 15.19 -33.44
N ASP A 482 29.21 14.41 -34.12
CA ASP A 482 30.00 14.89 -35.28
C ASP A 482 29.30 14.67 -36.65
N SER A 483 28.49 13.62 -36.76
CA SER A 483 27.93 13.09 -38.00
C SER A 483 26.41 12.93 -37.94
N SER A 484 25.92 12.49 -36.77
CA SER A 484 24.49 12.34 -36.48
C SER A 484 23.92 13.70 -36.11
N ARG A 485 22.81 14.11 -36.73
CA ARG A 485 22.19 15.44 -36.53
C ARG A 485 21.34 15.48 -35.26
N CYS A 486 21.95 15.19 -34.12
CA CYS A 486 21.28 15.06 -32.84
C CYS A 486 21.77 16.06 -31.79
N VAL A 487 20.96 16.25 -30.75
CA VAL A 487 21.23 17.02 -29.53
C VAL A 487 20.56 16.33 -28.34
N LEU A 488 21.11 16.49 -27.14
CA LEU A 488 20.51 16.00 -25.89
C LEU A 488 19.85 17.12 -25.08
N GLY A 489 19.01 16.74 -24.12
CA GLY A 489 18.71 17.58 -22.97
C GLY A 489 19.94 17.80 -22.05
N CYS A 490 19.91 18.85 -21.23
CA CYS A 490 20.87 19.04 -20.14
C CYS A 490 20.50 18.17 -18.92
N GLU A 491 19.21 17.90 -18.75
CA GLU A 491 18.64 17.22 -17.59
C GLU A 491 18.64 15.69 -17.81
N GLY A 492 19.41 14.97 -16.98
CA GLY A 492 19.53 13.51 -17.03
C GLY A 492 18.83 12.82 -15.87
N PHE A 493 18.16 11.70 -16.16
CA PHE A 493 17.31 10.98 -15.22
C PHE A 493 17.90 9.62 -14.85
N SER A 494 18.17 9.41 -13.56
CA SER A 494 18.67 8.14 -12.99
C SER A 494 17.70 7.46 -12.01
N THR A 495 16.54 8.08 -11.78
CA THR A 495 15.44 7.66 -10.89
C THR A 495 14.17 8.41 -11.26
N GLY A 496 13.00 7.85 -10.98
CA GLY A 496 11.71 8.51 -11.02
C GLY A 496 10.97 8.42 -12.35
N ARG A 497 9.80 9.08 -12.36
CA ARG A 497 8.90 9.18 -13.50
C ARG A 497 8.90 10.61 -14.01
N HIS A 498 9.06 10.78 -15.32
CA HIS A 498 9.27 12.07 -15.98
C HIS A 498 8.45 12.14 -17.26
N TYR A 499 7.89 13.31 -17.55
CA TYR A 499 7.09 13.58 -18.74
C TYR A 499 7.48 14.92 -19.35
N TRP A 500 7.58 14.99 -20.68
CA TRP A 500 7.76 16.26 -21.39
C TRP A 500 7.14 16.18 -22.77
N GLU A 501 6.93 17.33 -23.39
CA GLU A 501 6.31 17.45 -24.71
C GLU A 501 7.25 18.13 -25.69
N VAL A 502 7.29 17.60 -26.91
CA VAL A 502 8.08 18.11 -28.04
C VAL A 502 7.13 18.44 -29.18
N GLU A 503 7.01 19.72 -29.52
CA GLU A 503 6.40 20.16 -30.78
C GLU A 503 7.30 19.72 -31.95
N VAL A 504 6.72 18.99 -32.90
CA VAL A 504 7.38 18.53 -34.12
C VAL A 504 6.85 19.32 -35.31
N GLY A 505 7.72 20.11 -35.94
CA GLY A 505 7.38 20.87 -37.15
C GLY A 505 7.26 19.99 -38.40
N ASP A 506 6.84 20.60 -39.52
CA ASP A 506 6.46 19.94 -40.78
C ASP A 506 7.62 19.27 -41.57
N GLY A 507 8.69 18.82 -40.91
CA GLY A 507 9.86 18.23 -41.54
C GLY A 507 9.71 16.73 -41.83
N GLU A 508 10.16 16.28 -43.00
CA GLU A 508 9.92 14.92 -43.50
C GLU A 508 10.75 13.80 -42.81
N ALA A 509 11.76 14.13 -42.00
CA ALA A 509 12.64 13.12 -41.40
C ALA A 509 13.17 13.55 -40.04
N TRP A 510 12.72 12.91 -38.95
CA TRP A 510 13.12 13.27 -37.59
C TRP A 510 12.96 12.10 -36.61
N ALA A 511 13.57 12.20 -35.42
CA ALA A 511 13.34 11.29 -34.30
C ALA A 511 13.36 12.02 -32.95
N VAL A 512 12.49 11.61 -32.02
CA VAL A 512 12.39 12.11 -30.65
C VAL A 512 12.32 10.95 -29.65
N GLY A 513 12.92 11.12 -28.47
CA GLY A 513 12.88 10.11 -27.42
C GLY A 513 13.95 10.32 -26.36
N VAL A 514 14.60 9.24 -25.95
CA VAL A 514 15.63 9.22 -24.90
C VAL A 514 16.83 8.37 -25.27
N ALA A 515 18.00 8.68 -24.71
CA ALA A 515 19.22 7.92 -24.86
C ALA A 515 20.03 7.85 -23.55
N LYS A 516 20.84 6.81 -23.39
CA LYS A 516 21.85 6.74 -22.32
C LYS A 516 22.89 7.85 -22.44
N GLU A 517 23.39 8.35 -21.30
CA GLU A 517 24.54 9.29 -21.29
C GLU A 517 25.78 8.71 -21.97
N SER A 518 26.00 7.40 -21.89
CA SER A 518 27.09 6.68 -22.56
C SER A 518 26.98 6.60 -24.08
N VAL A 519 25.85 6.98 -24.70
CA VAL A 519 25.62 6.72 -26.13
C VAL A 519 26.70 7.36 -27.01
N ARG A 520 27.16 6.60 -27.99
CA ARG A 520 28.26 6.96 -28.90
C ARG A 520 28.00 8.30 -29.59
N ARG A 521 28.96 9.23 -29.50
CA ARG A 521 28.86 10.58 -30.09
C ARG A 521 29.49 10.71 -31.49
N LYS A 522 30.50 9.89 -31.80
CA LYS A 522 31.36 10.05 -32.99
C LYS A 522 31.12 9.02 -34.08
N GLY A 523 31.04 9.46 -35.33
CA GLY A 523 30.57 8.70 -36.49
C GLY A 523 29.04 8.59 -36.58
N ARG A 524 28.55 7.95 -37.65
CA ARG A 524 27.12 7.66 -37.83
C ARG A 524 26.65 6.69 -36.74
N ILE A 525 25.59 7.05 -36.02
CA ILE A 525 24.95 6.18 -35.01
C ILE A 525 23.75 5.46 -35.61
N SER A 526 23.50 4.24 -35.16
CA SER A 526 22.16 3.64 -35.23
C SER A 526 21.28 4.29 -34.18
N VAL A 527 19.97 4.37 -34.43
CA VAL A 527 18.98 4.81 -33.45
C VAL A 527 18.14 3.60 -33.09
N ASN A 528 18.55 2.84 -32.06
CA ASN A 528 17.84 1.66 -31.58
C ASN A 528 18.18 1.32 -30.10
N PRO A 529 17.37 0.46 -29.42
CA PRO A 529 17.61 0.08 -28.02
C PRO A 529 18.93 -0.65 -27.76
N GLU A 530 19.47 -1.37 -28.75
CA GLU A 530 20.73 -2.11 -28.62
C GLU A 530 21.92 -1.18 -28.32
N VAL A 531 21.90 0.04 -28.87
CA VAL A 531 22.88 1.09 -28.58
C VAL A 531 22.42 2.07 -27.50
N GLY A 532 21.35 1.75 -26.76
CA GLY A 532 20.84 2.55 -25.66
C GLY A 532 20.03 3.79 -26.08
N ILE A 533 19.25 3.70 -27.16
CA ILE A 533 18.33 4.75 -27.60
C ILE A 533 16.89 4.22 -27.77
N TRP A 534 15.91 4.90 -27.21
CA TRP A 534 14.49 4.58 -27.32
C TRP A 534 13.76 5.79 -27.89
N ALA A 535 13.31 5.71 -29.15
CA ALA A 535 12.80 6.85 -29.90
C ALA A 535 11.72 6.45 -30.92
N VAL A 536 10.78 7.36 -31.17
CA VAL A 536 9.90 7.31 -32.34
C VAL A 536 10.37 8.34 -33.36
N GLY A 537 10.09 8.11 -34.63
CA GLY A 537 10.49 9.01 -35.70
C GLY A 537 9.60 8.95 -36.92
N GLN A 538 9.76 9.95 -37.78
CA GLN A 538 9.18 10.01 -39.11
C GLN A 538 10.28 9.84 -40.16
N CYS A 539 9.97 9.15 -41.26
CA CYS A 539 10.83 9.04 -42.43
C CYS A 539 9.96 9.10 -43.69
N GLY A 540 9.99 10.24 -44.39
CA GLY A 540 9.03 10.56 -45.45
C GLY A 540 7.60 10.62 -44.89
N SER A 541 6.70 9.81 -45.46
CA SER A 541 5.30 9.70 -45.02
C SER A 541 5.05 8.64 -43.94
N GLN A 542 6.07 7.93 -43.46
CA GLN A 542 5.91 6.83 -42.50
C GLN A 542 6.40 7.21 -41.10
N TYR A 543 5.56 6.94 -40.10
CA TYR A 543 5.94 6.95 -38.68
C TYR A 543 6.45 5.58 -38.27
N GLN A 544 7.45 5.53 -37.39
CA GLN A 544 8.12 4.30 -37.00
C GLN A 544 8.67 4.38 -35.56
N ALA A 545 8.52 3.29 -34.82
CA ALA A 545 9.25 3.06 -33.60
C ALA A 545 10.64 2.53 -33.98
N LEU A 546 11.68 3.16 -33.45
CA LEU A 546 13.07 2.87 -33.84
C LEU A 546 13.59 1.67 -33.02
N THR A 547 12.90 0.55 -33.17
CA THR A 547 13.24 -0.78 -32.68
C THR A 547 14.27 -1.47 -33.58
N SER A 548 14.73 -2.65 -33.17
CA SER A 548 15.58 -3.55 -33.97
C SER A 548 14.87 -4.90 -34.14
N PRO A 549 14.36 -5.26 -35.33
CA PRO A 549 14.17 -4.40 -36.50
C PRO A 549 13.14 -3.29 -36.24
N THR A 550 13.17 -2.24 -37.07
CA THR A 550 12.30 -1.07 -36.97
C THR A 550 10.82 -1.42 -37.21
N SER A 551 9.92 -0.89 -36.38
CA SER A 551 8.49 -1.20 -36.43
C SER A 551 7.68 -0.01 -36.96
N PRO A 552 6.84 -0.17 -38.01
CA PRO A 552 5.98 0.91 -38.50
C PRO A 552 4.88 1.24 -37.48
N ILE A 553 4.44 2.51 -37.46
CA ILE A 553 3.34 2.99 -36.62
C ILE A 553 2.24 3.54 -37.51
N SER A 554 1.03 2.98 -37.39
CA SER A 554 -0.17 3.47 -38.07
C SER A 554 -0.85 4.55 -37.24
N LEU A 555 -0.73 5.81 -37.66
CA LEU A 555 -1.43 6.95 -37.04
C LEU A 555 -2.57 7.45 -37.94
N LEU A 556 -3.70 7.83 -37.34
CA LEU A 556 -4.87 8.37 -38.05
C LEU A 556 -4.68 9.84 -38.50
N ALA A 557 -3.77 10.56 -37.84
CA ALA A 557 -3.40 11.95 -38.14
C ALA A 557 -1.91 12.16 -37.87
N ALA A 558 -1.34 13.24 -38.39
CA ALA A 558 0.04 13.64 -38.09
C ALA A 558 0.11 14.28 -36.68
N PRO A 559 0.90 13.72 -35.74
CA PRO A 559 1.02 14.27 -34.40
C PRO A 559 1.88 15.54 -34.44
N ARG A 560 1.35 16.67 -33.95
CA ARG A 560 2.10 17.95 -33.89
C ARG A 560 2.92 18.11 -32.61
N VAL A 561 2.49 17.47 -31.53
CA VAL A 561 3.16 17.54 -30.23
C VAL A 561 3.24 16.13 -29.67
N ILE A 562 4.45 15.63 -29.43
CA ILE A 562 4.69 14.29 -28.93
C ILE A 562 5.04 14.40 -27.44
N GLY A 563 4.20 13.79 -26.60
CA GLY A 563 4.49 13.56 -25.20
C GLY A 563 5.38 12.33 -25.04
N ILE A 564 6.51 12.48 -24.35
CA ILE A 564 7.42 11.39 -23.99
C ILE A 564 7.33 11.17 -22.48
N TYR A 565 7.07 9.92 -22.08
CA TYR A 565 7.04 9.48 -20.68
C TYR A 565 8.17 8.48 -20.44
N LEU A 566 8.98 8.76 -19.42
CA LEU A 566 10.02 7.89 -18.91
C LEU A 566 9.63 7.42 -17.50
N ASP A 567 9.66 6.11 -17.29
CA ASP A 567 9.46 5.46 -15.99
C ASP A 567 10.74 4.68 -15.68
N TYR A 568 11.63 5.28 -14.89
CA TYR A 568 12.98 4.75 -14.71
C TYR A 568 12.96 3.42 -13.94
N GLU A 569 12.22 3.37 -12.84
CA GLU A 569 12.09 2.16 -12.01
C GLU A 569 11.38 1.00 -12.74
N ALA A 570 10.34 1.29 -13.55
CA ALA A 570 9.67 0.27 -14.34
C ALA A 570 10.36 -0.03 -15.69
N GLY A 571 11.48 0.65 -15.99
CA GLY A 571 12.25 0.42 -17.20
C GLY A 571 11.53 0.80 -18.50
N ARG A 572 10.57 1.73 -18.48
CA ARG A 572 9.65 1.99 -19.59
C ARG A 572 9.85 3.37 -20.24
N VAL A 573 9.66 3.40 -21.56
CA VAL A 573 9.58 4.61 -22.37
C VAL A 573 8.32 4.53 -23.23
N ALA A 574 7.45 5.52 -23.12
CA ALA A 574 6.18 5.60 -23.85
C ALA A 574 6.00 6.95 -24.54
N PHE A 575 5.26 6.94 -25.65
CA PHE A 575 5.06 8.05 -26.56
C PHE A 575 3.57 8.26 -26.83
N PHE A 576 3.12 9.51 -26.80
CA PHE A 576 1.71 9.89 -26.96
C PHE A 576 1.57 11.10 -27.87
N ASP A 577 0.49 11.19 -28.65
CA ASP A 577 0.12 12.42 -29.37
C ASP A 577 -0.58 13.36 -28.37
N SER A 578 0.10 14.41 -27.90
CA SER A 578 -0.39 15.28 -26.81
C SER A 578 -1.74 15.96 -27.11
N HIS A 579 -2.16 16.04 -28.37
CA HIS A 579 -3.45 16.65 -28.74
C HIS A 579 -4.66 15.78 -28.37
N ASN A 580 -4.58 14.47 -28.63
CA ASN A 580 -5.65 13.49 -28.37
C ASN A 580 -5.28 12.42 -27.32
N GLN A 581 -4.05 12.52 -26.80
CA GLN A 581 -3.29 11.62 -25.91
C GLN A 581 -3.39 10.12 -26.23
N ALA A 582 -3.58 9.79 -27.52
CA ALA A 582 -3.49 8.43 -28.00
C ALA A 582 -2.05 7.91 -27.89
N PRO A 583 -1.84 6.65 -27.46
CA PRO A 583 -0.51 6.04 -27.43
C PRO A 583 0.01 5.86 -28.85
N ILE A 584 1.16 6.48 -29.15
CA ILE A 584 1.91 6.32 -30.40
C ILE A 584 2.70 5.01 -30.34
N PHE A 585 3.46 4.79 -29.26
CA PHE A 585 4.25 3.58 -29.04
C PHE A 585 4.68 3.45 -27.57
N THR A 586 4.86 2.22 -27.10
CA THR A 586 5.45 1.94 -25.77
C THR A 586 6.51 0.85 -25.93
N TYR A 587 7.74 1.13 -25.51
CA TYR A 587 8.80 0.12 -25.52
C TYR A 587 8.58 -0.93 -24.41
N PRO A 588 8.95 -2.21 -24.65
CA PRO A 588 8.98 -3.22 -23.60
C PRO A 588 9.90 -2.79 -22.43
N PRO A 589 9.58 -3.18 -21.17
CA PRO A 589 10.43 -2.89 -20.02
C PRO A 589 11.88 -3.33 -20.21
N THR A 590 12.83 -2.47 -19.89
CA THR A 590 14.27 -2.69 -20.07
C THR A 590 15.08 -2.16 -18.89
N SER A 591 16.28 -2.68 -18.67
CA SER A 591 17.16 -2.15 -17.62
C SER A 591 18.02 -1.01 -18.17
N PHE A 592 17.91 0.16 -17.55
CA PHE A 592 18.81 1.29 -17.82
C PHE A 592 20.22 1.08 -17.21
N ALA A 593 20.43 0.01 -16.45
CA ALA A 593 21.72 -0.41 -15.87
C ALA A 593 22.38 0.60 -14.90
N GLY A 594 21.61 1.54 -14.36
CA GLY A 594 22.12 2.59 -13.46
C GLY A 594 22.67 3.83 -14.17
N GLU A 595 22.59 3.88 -15.51
CA GLU A 595 23.05 5.01 -16.31
C GLU A 595 21.98 6.10 -16.42
N GLN A 596 22.40 7.38 -16.46
CA GLN A 596 21.48 8.48 -16.72
C GLN A 596 20.85 8.36 -18.12
N ILE A 597 19.55 8.62 -18.18
CA ILE A 597 18.75 8.68 -19.39
C ILE A 597 18.46 10.15 -19.70
N LEU A 598 18.92 10.61 -20.86
CA LEU A 598 18.81 11.98 -21.34
C LEU A 598 17.75 12.06 -22.46
N PRO A 599 16.96 13.15 -22.55
CA PRO A 599 16.16 13.45 -23.74
C PRO A 599 17.06 13.49 -24.99
N LEU A 600 16.58 12.93 -26.11
CA LEU A 600 17.26 12.92 -27.40
C LEU A 600 16.34 13.49 -28.49
N LEU A 601 16.87 14.46 -29.23
CA LEU A 601 16.26 15.00 -30.44
C LEU A 601 17.21 14.81 -31.63
N CYS A 602 16.73 14.27 -32.75
CA CYS A 602 17.49 14.12 -34.00
C CYS A 602 16.70 14.69 -35.19
N LEU A 603 17.35 15.57 -35.96
CA LEU A 603 16.69 16.42 -36.96
C LEU A 603 17.17 16.14 -38.39
N GLY A 604 16.24 16.12 -39.34
CA GLY A 604 16.51 16.10 -40.78
C GLY A 604 16.64 17.51 -41.39
N ARG A 605 16.66 17.56 -42.73
CA ARG A 605 16.63 18.81 -43.50
C ARG A 605 15.29 19.52 -43.25
N GLY A 606 15.32 20.82 -42.97
CA GLY A 606 14.13 21.64 -42.75
C GLY A 606 13.41 21.45 -41.40
N CYS A 607 13.83 20.50 -40.56
CA CYS A 607 13.17 20.22 -39.29
C CYS A 607 13.45 21.32 -38.23
N GLN A 608 12.43 21.60 -37.43
CA GLN A 608 12.50 22.34 -36.17
C GLN A 608 11.72 21.59 -35.09
N PHE A 609 12.20 21.67 -33.86
CA PHE A 609 11.51 21.24 -32.64
C PHE A 609 11.39 22.38 -31.64
N THR A 610 10.31 22.38 -30.86
CA THR A 610 10.14 23.20 -29.65
C THR A 610 9.89 22.27 -28.47
N LEU A 611 10.69 22.36 -27.40
CA LEU A 611 10.35 21.81 -26.10
C LEU A 611 9.25 22.68 -25.48
N SER A 612 8.17 22.04 -25.01
CA SER A 612 7.15 22.73 -24.23
C SER A 612 7.72 23.33 -22.93
N PRO A 613 7.00 24.30 -22.31
CA PRO A 613 7.35 24.86 -21.00
C PRO A 613 7.57 23.78 -19.93
#